data_AF-X0VNU4-F1
#
_entry.id   AF-X0VNU4-F1
#
_cell.length_a   1.000
_cell.length_b   1.000
_cell.length_c   1.000
_cell.angle_alpha   90.00
_cell.angle_beta   90.00
_cell.angle_gamma   90.00
#
_symmetry.space_group_name_H-M   'P 1'
#
loop_
_entity.id
_entity.type
_entity.pdbx_description
1 polymer ?
#
loop_
_entity_poly.entity_id
_entity_poly.type
_entity_poly.pdbx_seq_one_letter_code
_entity_poly.pdbx_strand_id
1 'polypeptide(L)'
;MGWLTRQMPELFQVACAINEGGGRAIKIADRLYYTCQLAEKGICRTVWRAQAKGGHGAYPRQDISTMKLSQALCELGDGHLRPHATDTMRTALRAIAGSRSDEVARRVDALLDGGQVEEAMVEAGFGADDVKRHRALFYDTASITCLRAGDPASINVIPAVATAYVDCRILPGQTREGFLRLLRERVGGQVEIGLHTGRYSPGFESSTEGPIFGVISQVIADHAEGAVVVPWQCAGSTDAKHLVRLGVPVY
;
A
#
# COMPACT_ATOMS: atom_id res chain seq x y z
N MET A 1 -1.62 20.45 -3.82
CA MET A 1 -2.15 20.80 -2.48
C MET A 1 -1.11 21.11 -1.38
N GLY A 2 0.07 20.46 -1.35
CA GLY A 2 1.00 20.58 -0.21
C GLY A 2 1.54 22.00 0.11
N TRP A 3 1.64 22.90 -0.86
CA TRP A 3 2.03 24.30 -0.58
C TRP A 3 0.90 25.08 0.08
N LEU A 4 -0.34 24.95 -0.42
CA LEU A 4 -1.53 25.61 0.10
C LEU A 4 -1.74 25.27 1.58
N THR A 5 -1.72 23.98 1.93
CA THR A 5 -1.89 23.50 3.32
C THR A 5 -0.84 24.04 4.30
N ARG A 6 0.34 24.45 3.82
CA ARG A 6 1.41 25.03 4.65
C ARG A 6 1.38 26.55 4.71
N GLN A 7 0.88 27.22 3.69
CA GLN A 7 0.96 28.68 3.56
C GLN A 7 -0.38 29.37 3.81
N MET A 8 -1.48 28.64 3.64
CA MET A 8 -2.85 29.11 3.80
C MET A 8 -3.70 28.03 4.50
N PRO A 9 -3.33 27.59 5.72
CA PRO A 9 -4.07 26.55 6.45
C PRO A 9 -5.53 26.95 6.75
N GLU A 10 -5.84 28.24 6.81
CA GLU A 10 -7.19 28.78 7.03
C GLU A 10 -8.19 28.38 5.93
N LEU A 11 -7.71 28.13 4.70
CA LEU A 11 -8.57 27.64 3.60
C LEU A 11 -9.12 26.23 3.87
N PHE A 12 -8.56 25.51 4.84
CA PHE A 12 -8.89 24.12 5.15
C PHE A 12 -9.66 23.98 6.46
N GLN A 13 -10.24 25.07 6.99
CA GLN A 13 -11.22 25.03 8.08
C GLN A 13 -12.58 24.54 7.54
N VAL A 14 -12.61 23.29 7.07
CA VAL A 14 -13.76 22.65 6.44
C VAL A 14 -14.15 21.39 7.19
N ALA A 15 -15.42 20.99 7.09
CA ALA A 15 -15.91 19.77 7.73
C ALA A 15 -15.31 18.48 7.11
N CYS A 16 -15.01 18.53 5.80
CA CYS A 16 -14.44 17.43 5.03
C CYS A 16 -13.88 17.91 3.69
N ALA A 17 -13.09 17.07 3.03
CA ALA A 17 -12.74 17.20 1.62
C ALA A 17 -13.23 15.99 0.82
N ILE A 18 -13.57 16.20 -0.45
CA ILE A 18 -13.87 15.13 -1.42
C ILE A 18 -12.68 15.04 -2.37
N ASN A 19 -12.19 13.83 -2.64
CA ASN A 19 -10.97 13.59 -3.38
C ASN A 19 -11.10 12.45 -4.42
N GLU A 20 -10.12 12.31 -5.31
CA GLU A 20 -10.00 11.13 -6.15
C GLU A 20 -9.56 9.88 -5.37
N GLY A 21 -9.64 8.72 -6.04
CA GLY A 21 -9.08 7.45 -5.56
C GLY A 21 -10.10 6.48 -4.95
N GLY A 22 -11.39 6.84 -4.96
CA GLY A 22 -12.52 5.94 -4.68
C GLY A 22 -12.61 4.74 -5.62
N GLY A 23 -11.91 4.76 -6.75
CA GLY A 23 -11.87 3.63 -7.69
C GLY A 23 -13.11 3.54 -8.57
N ARG A 24 -13.50 2.33 -8.93
CA ARG A 24 -14.68 2.02 -9.75
C ARG A 24 -15.53 1.02 -8.97
N ALA A 25 -16.82 0.95 -9.31
CA ALA A 25 -17.68 -0.10 -8.80
C ALA A 25 -17.06 -1.48 -9.09
N ILE A 26 -17.09 -2.35 -8.10
CA ILE A 26 -16.56 -3.71 -8.16
C ILE A 26 -17.72 -4.70 -8.17
N LYS A 27 -17.57 -5.76 -8.96
CA LYS A 27 -18.53 -6.86 -8.97
C LYS A 27 -17.93 -8.04 -8.22
N ILE A 28 -18.54 -8.42 -7.11
CA ILE A 28 -18.12 -9.58 -6.31
C ILE A 28 -19.26 -10.59 -6.36
N ALA A 29 -18.95 -11.81 -6.81
CA ALA A 29 -19.95 -12.79 -7.21
C ALA A 29 -20.96 -12.17 -8.21
N ASP A 30 -22.25 -12.15 -7.87
CA ASP A 30 -23.34 -11.63 -8.68
C ASP A 30 -23.77 -10.21 -8.31
N ARG A 31 -23.12 -9.56 -7.33
CA ARG A 31 -23.49 -8.24 -6.81
C ARG A 31 -22.50 -7.14 -7.16
N LEU A 32 -23.04 -5.95 -7.40
CA LEU A 32 -22.28 -4.72 -7.68
C LEU A 32 -22.15 -3.88 -6.41
N TYR A 33 -20.93 -3.46 -6.10
CA TYR A 33 -20.61 -2.59 -4.97
C TYR A 33 -19.96 -1.32 -5.48
N TYR A 34 -20.47 -0.18 -5.03
CA TYR A 34 -19.85 1.13 -5.28
C TYR A 34 -18.83 1.40 -4.19
N THR A 35 -17.67 1.93 -4.56
CA THR A 35 -16.57 2.15 -3.63
C THR A 35 -16.43 3.64 -3.31
N CYS A 36 -16.23 3.97 -2.05
CA CYS A 36 -15.94 5.34 -1.58
C CYS A 36 -14.60 5.32 -0.84
N GLN A 37 -13.66 6.22 -1.17
CA GLN A 37 -12.33 6.17 -0.58
C GLN A 37 -12.38 6.67 0.86
N LEU A 38 -12.14 5.81 1.83
CA LEU A 38 -11.95 6.25 3.21
C LEU A 38 -10.51 6.09 3.66
N ALA A 39 -9.70 5.31 2.94
CA ALA A 39 -8.29 5.14 3.25
C ALA A 39 -7.41 5.28 2.01
N GLU A 40 -6.16 5.68 2.21
CA GLU A 40 -5.13 5.63 1.18
C GLU A 40 -3.77 5.22 1.74
N LYS A 41 -2.98 4.53 0.91
CA LYS A 41 -1.63 4.14 1.28
C LYS A 41 -0.68 5.34 1.28
N GLY A 42 0.20 5.36 2.26
CA GLY A 42 1.34 6.26 2.31
C GLY A 42 2.43 5.86 1.32
N ILE A 43 3.43 6.73 1.18
CA ILE A 43 4.63 6.50 0.37
C ILE A 43 5.81 6.33 1.31
N CYS A 44 6.66 5.34 1.07
CA CYS A 44 7.95 5.19 1.74
C CYS A 44 8.99 4.69 0.74
N ARG A 45 9.33 5.52 -0.27
CA ARG A 45 10.26 5.11 -1.33
C ARG A 45 11.66 4.99 -0.78
N THR A 46 12.33 3.88 -1.10
CA THR A 46 13.65 3.56 -0.55
C THR A 46 14.70 3.41 -1.64
N VAL A 47 15.95 3.61 -1.24
CA VAL A 47 17.15 3.33 -2.03
C VAL A 47 18.02 2.37 -1.24
N TRP A 48 18.44 1.29 -1.90
CA TRP A 48 19.19 0.21 -1.30
C TRP A 48 20.56 0.16 -1.96
N ARG A 49 21.63 0.10 -1.17
CA ARG A 49 23.00 0.13 -1.69
C ARG A 49 23.82 -1.02 -1.12
N ALA A 50 24.41 -1.79 -2.01
CA ALA A 50 25.41 -2.79 -1.68
C ALA A 50 26.80 -2.29 -2.12
N GLN A 51 27.82 -2.56 -1.29
CA GLN A 51 29.20 -2.20 -1.59
C GLN A 51 30.14 -3.40 -1.45
N ALA A 52 31.12 -3.46 -2.33
CA ALA A 52 32.18 -4.45 -2.35
C ALA A 52 33.41 -3.90 -3.08
N LYS A 53 34.55 -4.59 -2.99
CA LYS A 53 35.73 -4.25 -3.79
C LYS A 53 35.41 -4.36 -5.30
N GLY A 54 35.94 -3.47 -6.13
CA GLY A 54 35.93 -3.69 -7.58
C GLY A 54 36.87 -4.82 -7.99
N GLY A 55 36.86 -5.21 -9.26
CA GLY A 55 37.85 -6.19 -9.76
C GLY A 55 37.68 -6.53 -11.23
N HIS A 56 38.59 -7.34 -11.74
CA HIS A 56 38.51 -7.87 -13.10
C HIS A 56 37.60 -9.12 -13.13
N GLY A 57 36.71 -9.21 -14.11
CA GLY A 57 35.72 -10.29 -14.25
C GLY A 57 36.33 -11.68 -14.47
N ALA A 58 37.61 -11.75 -14.87
CA ALA A 58 38.37 -13.00 -14.95
C ALA A 58 38.65 -13.66 -13.59
N TYR A 59 38.46 -12.94 -12.48
CA TYR A 59 38.66 -13.45 -11.11
C TYR A 59 37.33 -13.46 -10.35
N PRO A 60 36.44 -14.44 -10.62
CA PRO A 60 35.12 -14.52 -10.00
C PRO A 60 35.22 -14.78 -8.49
N ARG A 61 34.25 -14.26 -7.75
CA ARG A 61 34.11 -14.42 -6.29
C ARG A 61 32.69 -14.08 -5.85
N GLN A 62 32.32 -14.52 -4.64
CA GLN A 62 30.96 -14.38 -4.12
C GLN A 62 30.68 -13.03 -3.45
N ASP A 63 31.70 -12.36 -2.92
CA ASP A 63 31.57 -11.14 -2.11
C ASP A 63 31.45 -9.85 -2.95
N ILE A 64 30.66 -9.89 -4.03
CA ILE A 64 30.49 -8.76 -4.97
C ILE A 64 29.21 -7.98 -4.71
N SER A 65 29.21 -6.68 -5.06
CA SER A 65 28.11 -5.75 -4.76
C SER A 65 26.79 -6.19 -5.39
N THR A 66 26.82 -6.71 -6.62
CA THR A 66 25.65 -7.23 -7.34
C THR A 66 25.04 -8.43 -6.64
N MET A 67 25.85 -9.39 -6.18
CA MET A 67 25.35 -10.58 -5.47
C MET A 67 24.71 -10.22 -4.14
N LYS A 68 25.37 -9.36 -3.34
CA LYS A 68 24.80 -8.88 -2.06
C LYS A 68 23.45 -8.19 -2.26
N LEU A 69 23.35 -7.30 -3.26
CA LEU A 69 22.10 -6.62 -3.56
C LEU A 69 21.02 -7.59 -4.05
N SER A 70 21.35 -8.48 -4.99
CA SER A 70 20.39 -9.46 -5.52
C SER A 70 19.84 -10.37 -4.41
N GLN A 71 20.70 -10.87 -3.52
CA GLN A 71 20.27 -11.68 -2.37
C GLN A 71 19.30 -10.92 -1.47
N ALA A 72 19.63 -9.68 -1.09
CA ALA A 72 18.76 -8.84 -0.28
C ALA A 72 17.40 -8.56 -0.95
N LEU A 73 17.39 -8.37 -2.27
CA LEU A 73 16.15 -8.15 -3.02
C LEU A 73 15.28 -9.42 -3.12
N CYS A 74 15.90 -10.60 -3.19
CA CYS A 74 15.17 -11.87 -3.21
C CYS A 74 14.38 -12.11 -1.91
N GLU A 75 14.86 -11.60 -0.76
CA GLU A 75 14.16 -11.72 0.53
C GLU A 75 12.79 -11.00 0.55
N LEU A 76 12.53 -10.07 -0.38
CA LEU A 76 11.22 -9.42 -0.53
C LEU A 76 10.13 -10.36 -1.06
N GLY A 77 10.50 -11.48 -1.69
CA GLY A 77 9.54 -12.38 -2.34
C GLY A 77 8.72 -11.65 -3.41
N ASP A 78 7.40 -11.67 -3.27
CA ASP A 78 6.47 -11.01 -4.20
C ASP A 78 6.16 -9.55 -3.82
N GLY A 79 6.83 -9.02 -2.80
CA GLY A 79 6.72 -7.64 -2.36
C GLY A 79 5.50 -7.33 -1.49
N HIS A 80 4.69 -8.31 -1.09
CA HIS A 80 3.60 -8.12 -0.12
C HIS A 80 4.11 -8.37 1.30
N LEU A 81 4.15 -7.31 2.11
CA LEU A 81 4.74 -7.28 3.43
C LEU A 81 3.66 -6.93 4.46
N ARG A 82 3.75 -7.50 5.66
CA ARG A 82 2.86 -7.20 6.81
C ARG A 82 1.37 -7.21 6.41
N PRO A 83 0.72 -8.39 6.33
CA PRO A 83 -0.72 -8.45 6.14
C PRO A 83 -1.43 -7.71 7.27
N HIS A 84 -2.34 -6.81 6.91
CA HIS A 84 -3.13 -6.04 7.85
C HIS A 84 -4.37 -5.45 7.17
N ALA A 85 -5.55 -5.69 7.74
CA ALA A 85 -6.77 -5.02 7.34
C ALA A 85 -6.96 -3.75 8.16
N THR A 86 -7.01 -2.60 7.49
CA THR A 86 -7.41 -1.34 8.12
C THR A 86 -8.91 -1.36 8.44
N ASP A 87 -9.38 -0.43 9.26
CA ASP A 87 -10.80 -0.37 9.66
C ASP A 87 -11.71 -0.20 8.44
N THR A 88 -11.29 0.61 7.47
CA THR A 88 -11.92 0.79 6.15
C THR A 88 -12.08 -0.55 5.44
N MET A 89 -11.00 -1.30 5.25
CA MET A 89 -11.04 -2.53 4.47
C MET A 89 -11.70 -3.69 5.22
N ARG A 90 -11.61 -3.72 6.56
CA ARG A 90 -12.37 -4.64 7.40
C ARG A 90 -13.87 -4.40 7.25
N THR A 91 -14.30 -3.14 7.36
CA THR A 91 -15.71 -2.76 7.18
C THR A 91 -16.20 -3.11 5.78
N ALA A 92 -15.38 -2.87 4.76
CA ALA A 92 -15.68 -3.24 3.37
C ALA A 92 -15.93 -4.74 3.21
N LEU A 93 -14.98 -5.58 3.63
CA LEU A 93 -15.10 -7.03 3.51
C LEU A 93 -16.26 -7.58 4.34
N ARG A 94 -16.47 -7.05 5.55
CA ARG A 94 -17.60 -7.44 6.40
C ARG A 94 -18.94 -7.10 5.76
N ALA A 95 -19.08 -5.92 5.12
CA ALA A 95 -20.29 -5.53 4.41
C ALA A 95 -20.56 -6.44 3.19
N ILE A 96 -19.53 -6.73 2.39
CA ILE A 96 -19.62 -7.63 1.24
C ILE A 96 -20.03 -9.03 1.68
N ALA A 97 -19.39 -9.56 2.73
CA ALA A 97 -19.66 -10.87 3.31
C ALA A 97 -21.06 -10.96 3.95
N GLY A 98 -21.47 -9.95 4.72
CA GLY A 98 -22.77 -9.88 5.39
C GLY A 98 -23.94 -9.84 4.41
N SER A 99 -23.72 -9.34 3.20
CA SER A 99 -24.68 -9.40 2.11
C SER A 99 -25.07 -10.85 1.72
N ARG A 100 -24.22 -11.83 2.07
CA ARG A 100 -24.43 -13.26 1.86
C ARG A 100 -25.01 -13.92 3.11
N SER A 101 -24.35 -13.76 4.27
CA SER A 101 -24.89 -14.12 5.58
C SER A 101 -24.04 -13.58 6.74
N ASP A 102 -24.65 -13.45 7.92
CA ASP A 102 -23.95 -13.09 9.16
C ASP A 102 -22.89 -14.11 9.59
N GLU A 103 -23.02 -15.37 9.16
CA GLU A 103 -22.03 -16.39 9.43
C GLU A 103 -20.77 -16.17 8.59
N VAL A 104 -20.92 -15.85 7.30
CA VAL A 104 -19.78 -15.53 6.42
C VAL A 104 -19.06 -14.28 6.94
N ALA A 105 -19.80 -13.24 7.35
CA ALA A 105 -19.23 -12.03 7.93
C ALA A 105 -18.35 -12.32 9.17
N ARG A 106 -18.83 -13.18 10.09
CA ARG A 106 -18.05 -13.59 11.27
C ARG A 106 -16.81 -14.40 10.91
N ARG A 107 -16.88 -15.28 9.90
CA ARG A 107 -15.71 -16.03 9.42
C ARG A 107 -14.66 -15.11 8.80
N VAL A 108 -15.09 -14.13 8.01
CA VAL A 108 -14.20 -13.08 7.47
C VAL A 108 -13.49 -12.33 8.59
N ASP A 109 -14.21 -11.87 9.61
CA ASP A 109 -13.58 -11.18 10.75
C ASP A 109 -12.53 -12.05 11.44
N ALA A 110 -12.83 -13.34 11.69
CA ALA A 110 -11.88 -14.26 12.30
C ALA A 110 -10.62 -14.48 11.44
N LEU A 111 -10.78 -14.58 10.11
CA LEU A 111 -9.65 -14.71 9.19
C LEU A 111 -8.79 -13.44 9.16
N LEU A 112 -9.41 -12.26 9.18
CA LEU A 112 -8.70 -10.98 9.24
C LEU A 112 -7.93 -10.83 10.56
N ASP A 113 -8.51 -11.25 11.69
CA ASP A 113 -7.86 -11.24 13.00
C ASP A 113 -6.66 -12.20 13.05
N GLY A 114 -6.73 -13.30 12.30
CA GLY A 114 -5.62 -14.24 12.09
C GLY A 114 -4.58 -13.79 11.06
N GLY A 115 -4.76 -12.65 10.39
CA GLY A 115 -3.88 -12.17 9.33
C GLY A 115 -4.02 -12.90 7.99
N GLN A 116 -5.05 -13.73 7.83
CA GLN A 116 -5.35 -14.56 6.65
C GLN A 116 -6.18 -13.75 5.64
N VAL A 117 -5.61 -12.66 5.13
CA VAL A 117 -6.34 -11.65 4.36
C VAL A 117 -6.85 -12.15 3.01
N GLU A 118 -6.09 -13.03 2.34
CA GLU A 118 -6.51 -13.58 1.04
C GLU A 118 -7.64 -14.59 1.20
N GLU A 119 -7.57 -15.44 2.23
CA GLU A 119 -8.64 -16.35 2.61
C GLU A 119 -9.91 -15.58 3.01
N ALA A 120 -9.77 -14.48 3.73
CA ALA A 120 -10.89 -13.60 4.08
C ALA A 120 -11.57 -13.01 2.83
N MET A 121 -10.79 -12.63 1.81
CA MET A 121 -11.34 -12.17 0.54
C MET A 121 -12.08 -13.28 -0.20
N VAL A 122 -11.51 -14.49 -0.27
CA VAL A 122 -12.17 -15.66 -0.87
C VAL A 122 -13.48 -15.97 -0.15
N GLU A 123 -13.47 -15.96 1.19
CA GLU A 123 -14.64 -16.18 2.02
C GLU A 123 -15.73 -15.12 1.76
N ALA A 124 -15.34 -13.85 1.62
CA ALA A 124 -16.24 -12.77 1.24
C ALA A 124 -16.84 -12.94 -0.18
N GLY A 125 -16.22 -13.75 -1.04
CA GLY A 125 -16.72 -14.11 -2.38
C GLY A 125 -15.89 -13.59 -3.54
N PHE A 126 -14.67 -13.12 -3.28
CA PHE A 126 -13.76 -12.67 -4.33
C PHE A 126 -13.25 -13.88 -5.12
N GLY A 127 -13.30 -13.79 -6.45
CA GLY A 127 -12.64 -14.76 -7.32
C GLY A 127 -11.11 -14.61 -7.27
N ALA A 128 -10.37 -15.59 -7.79
CA ALA A 128 -8.91 -15.59 -7.77
C ALA A 128 -8.29 -14.32 -8.41
N ASP A 129 -8.87 -13.83 -9.52
CA ASP A 129 -8.42 -12.61 -10.18
C ASP A 129 -8.69 -11.35 -9.35
N ASP A 130 -9.80 -11.31 -8.62
CA ASP A 130 -10.15 -10.19 -7.74
C ASP A 130 -9.26 -10.18 -6.49
N VAL A 131 -8.98 -11.36 -5.92
CA VAL A 131 -7.98 -11.50 -4.85
C VAL A 131 -6.64 -10.96 -5.31
N LYS A 132 -6.16 -11.39 -6.48
CA LYS A 132 -4.90 -10.89 -7.05
C LYS A 132 -4.90 -9.38 -7.29
N ARG A 133 -6.02 -8.82 -7.73
CA ARG A 133 -6.16 -7.38 -8.02
C ARG A 133 -6.20 -6.53 -6.75
N HIS A 134 -6.81 -7.04 -5.68
CA HIS A 134 -7.13 -6.23 -4.50
C HIS A 134 -6.30 -6.57 -3.26
N ARG A 135 -5.56 -7.69 -3.22
CA ARG A 135 -4.71 -8.07 -2.08
C ARG A 135 -3.79 -6.95 -1.63
N ALA A 136 -3.22 -6.16 -2.54
CA ALA A 136 -2.31 -5.05 -2.22
C ALA A 136 -2.92 -3.95 -1.31
N LEU A 137 -4.26 -3.92 -1.16
CA LEU A 137 -4.99 -3.08 -0.21
C LEU A 137 -4.87 -3.55 1.25
N PHE A 138 -4.30 -4.72 1.49
CA PHE A 138 -4.13 -5.34 2.81
C PHE A 138 -2.66 -5.54 3.20
N TYR A 139 -1.71 -4.99 2.44
CA TYR A 139 -0.28 -5.16 2.72
C TYR A 139 0.46 -3.83 2.63
N ASP A 140 1.52 -3.68 3.41
CA ASP A 140 2.63 -2.82 2.99
C ASP A 140 3.26 -3.45 1.73
N THR A 141 3.60 -2.67 0.71
CA THR A 141 4.12 -3.22 -0.55
C THR A 141 5.49 -2.65 -0.88
N ALA A 142 6.35 -3.45 -1.49
CA ALA A 142 7.68 -3.05 -1.96
C ALA A 142 7.93 -3.57 -3.38
N SER A 143 7.90 -2.66 -4.37
CA SER A 143 8.17 -3.01 -5.77
C SER A 143 9.53 -2.48 -6.21
N ILE A 144 10.39 -3.36 -6.72
CA ILE A 144 11.69 -2.99 -7.28
C ILE A 144 11.45 -2.35 -8.64
N THR A 145 11.71 -1.05 -8.76
CA THR A 145 11.39 -0.28 -9.98
C THR A 145 12.62 0.09 -10.79
N CYS A 146 13.80 0.16 -10.18
CA CYS A 146 15.06 0.38 -10.90
C CYS A 146 16.22 -0.37 -10.25
N LEU A 147 17.11 -0.92 -11.08
CA LEU A 147 18.39 -1.50 -10.68
C LEU A 147 19.52 -0.84 -11.46
N ARG A 148 20.64 -0.56 -10.78
CA ARG A 148 21.85 0.00 -11.38
C ARG A 148 23.10 -0.67 -10.80
N ALA A 149 23.92 -1.28 -11.65
CA ALA A 149 25.24 -1.80 -11.31
C ALA A 149 26.09 -2.00 -12.57
N GLY A 150 27.37 -1.63 -12.51
CA GLY A 150 28.29 -1.78 -13.64
C GLY A 150 27.97 -0.89 -14.83
N ASP A 151 28.73 -1.10 -15.91
CA ASP A 151 28.57 -0.43 -17.19
C ASP A 151 28.66 -1.49 -18.31
N PRO A 152 27.67 -1.61 -19.21
CA PRO A 152 27.73 -2.52 -20.36
C PRO A 152 28.96 -2.34 -21.25
N ALA A 153 29.54 -1.13 -21.32
CA ALA A 153 30.77 -0.88 -22.08
C ALA A 153 32.03 -1.45 -21.40
N SER A 154 31.95 -1.85 -20.13
CA SER A 154 33.05 -2.41 -19.32
C SER A 154 32.68 -3.78 -18.74
N ILE A 155 32.24 -4.70 -19.59
CA ILE A 155 31.68 -6.01 -19.18
C ILE A 155 32.67 -6.89 -18.39
N ASN A 156 33.98 -6.63 -18.50
CA ASN A 156 35.03 -7.32 -17.75
C ASN A 156 35.32 -6.69 -16.37
N VAL A 157 34.49 -5.76 -15.88
CA VAL A 157 34.69 -5.08 -14.59
C VAL A 157 33.59 -5.49 -13.60
N ILE A 158 34.01 -5.99 -12.44
CA ILE A 158 33.14 -6.21 -11.28
C ILE A 158 32.90 -4.84 -10.61
N PRO A 159 31.64 -4.36 -10.53
CA PRO A 159 31.35 -3.05 -9.96
C PRO A 159 31.51 -3.04 -8.44
N ALA A 160 32.02 -1.93 -7.91
CA ALA A 160 32.15 -1.73 -6.47
C ALA A 160 30.80 -1.45 -5.78
N VAL A 161 29.81 -0.94 -6.53
CA VAL A 161 28.51 -0.52 -6.00
C VAL A 161 27.38 -1.07 -6.87
N ALA A 162 26.33 -1.56 -6.21
CA ALA A 162 25.06 -1.87 -6.82
C ALA A 162 23.94 -1.14 -6.04
N THR A 163 22.98 -0.59 -6.76
CA THR A 163 21.88 0.21 -6.20
C THR A 163 20.53 -0.25 -6.71
N ALA A 164 19.54 -0.39 -5.82
CA ALA A 164 18.15 -0.57 -6.16
C ALA A 164 17.29 0.60 -5.68
N TYR A 165 16.26 0.93 -6.47
CA TYR A 165 15.21 1.87 -6.09
C TYR A 165 13.91 1.10 -5.98
N VAL A 166 13.26 1.24 -4.82
CA VAL A 166 12.09 0.44 -4.46
C VAL A 166 10.93 1.39 -4.17
N ASP A 167 9.83 1.26 -4.94
CA ASP A 167 8.59 1.99 -4.68
C ASP A 167 7.81 1.25 -3.60
N CYS A 168 7.99 1.69 -2.36
CA CYS A 168 7.25 1.14 -1.24
C CYS A 168 6.04 1.98 -0.88
N ARG A 169 4.92 1.30 -0.60
CA ARG A 169 3.67 1.88 -0.12
C ARG A 169 3.33 1.27 1.22
N ILE A 170 2.89 2.11 2.14
CA ILE A 170 2.61 1.71 3.52
C ILE A 170 1.14 1.91 3.84
N LEU A 171 0.54 0.99 4.58
CA LEU A 171 -0.84 1.10 5.05
C LEU A 171 -0.97 2.24 6.08
N PRO A 172 -2.18 2.79 6.27
CA PRO A 172 -2.51 3.61 7.44
C PRO A 172 -1.99 2.99 8.75
N GLY A 173 -1.51 3.84 9.65
CA GLY A 173 -0.90 3.44 10.93
C GLY A 173 0.57 2.98 10.86
N GLN A 174 1.08 2.60 9.68
CA GLN A 174 2.50 2.25 9.54
C GLN A 174 3.38 3.50 9.51
N THR A 175 4.50 3.47 10.24
CA THR A 175 5.45 4.59 10.32
C THR A 175 6.64 4.39 9.39
N ARG A 176 7.33 5.49 9.04
CA ARG A 176 8.60 5.42 8.31
C ARG A 176 9.60 4.51 9.02
N GLU A 177 9.78 4.74 10.31
CA GLU A 177 10.74 4.02 11.16
C GLU A 177 10.36 2.56 11.30
N GLY A 178 9.07 2.26 11.51
CA GLY A 178 8.53 0.91 11.55
C GLY A 178 8.78 0.15 10.25
N PHE A 179 8.49 0.77 9.12
CA PHE A 179 8.68 0.14 7.82
C PHE A 179 10.16 -0.06 7.45
N LEU A 180 11.03 0.91 7.72
CA LEU A 180 12.48 0.73 7.51
C LEU A 180 13.07 -0.36 8.39
N ARG A 181 12.56 -0.51 9.62
CA ARG A 181 12.95 -1.61 10.52
C ARG A 181 12.53 -2.95 9.95
N LEU A 182 11.26 -3.08 9.52
CA LEU A 182 10.72 -4.27 8.87
C LEU A 182 11.57 -4.69 7.67
N LEU A 183 11.93 -3.74 6.79
CA LEU A 183 12.79 -4.03 5.64
C LEU A 183 14.16 -4.55 6.07
N ARG A 184 14.82 -3.91 7.06
CA ARG A 184 16.14 -4.33 7.54
C ARG A 184 16.12 -5.70 8.21
N GLU A 185 15.09 -5.99 8.98
CA GLU A 185 14.88 -7.31 9.60
C GLU A 185 14.68 -8.39 8.53
N ARG A 186 13.99 -8.06 7.44
CA ARG A 186 13.72 -8.98 6.34
C ARG A 186 14.97 -9.29 5.51
N VAL A 187 15.77 -8.28 5.17
CA VAL A 187 16.87 -8.43 4.19
C VAL A 187 18.26 -8.60 4.82
N GLY A 188 18.37 -8.39 6.13
CA GLY A 188 19.64 -8.50 6.86
C GLY A 188 20.60 -7.33 6.64
N GLY A 189 21.87 -7.53 7.05
CA GLY A 189 22.87 -6.47 7.20
C GLY A 189 23.80 -6.23 6.02
N GLN A 190 23.59 -6.89 4.87
CA GLN A 190 24.52 -6.78 3.73
C GLN A 190 24.27 -5.56 2.84
N VAL A 191 23.13 -4.89 3.02
CA VAL A 191 22.72 -3.72 2.22
C VAL A 191 22.34 -2.56 3.11
N GLU A 192 22.72 -1.36 2.70
CA GLU A 192 22.27 -0.12 3.33
C GLU A 192 20.89 0.24 2.77
N ILE A 193 19.89 0.40 3.65
CA ILE A 193 18.55 0.84 3.27
C ILE A 193 18.29 2.24 3.82
N GLY A 194 18.01 3.18 2.91
CA GLY A 194 17.67 4.56 3.21
C GLY A 194 16.45 5.05 2.44
N LEU A 195 15.96 6.24 2.79
CA LEU A 195 14.90 6.90 2.02
C LEU A 195 15.45 7.47 0.71
N HIS A 196 14.69 7.28 -0.36
CA HIS A 196 14.97 7.97 -1.61
C HIS A 196 14.49 9.42 -1.52
N THR A 197 15.42 10.39 -1.47
CA THR A 197 15.15 11.85 -1.51
C THR A 197 14.08 12.35 -0.54
N GLY A 198 13.98 11.73 0.64
CA GLY A 198 12.98 12.10 1.65
C GLY A 198 11.53 11.84 1.23
N ARG A 199 11.30 10.99 0.21
CA ARG A 199 9.97 10.64 -0.30
C ARG A 199 9.21 9.75 0.68
N TYR A 200 8.63 10.41 1.68
CA TYR A 200 7.75 9.81 2.66
C TYR A 200 6.46 10.62 2.80
N SER A 201 5.33 9.91 2.90
CA SER A 201 4.08 10.44 3.42
C SER A 201 3.36 9.34 4.20
N PRO A 202 2.71 9.66 5.32
CA PRO A 202 1.90 8.67 6.03
C PRO A 202 0.73 8.23 5.15
N GLY A 203 0.19 7.03 5.43
CA GLY A 203 -1.15 6.67 4.98
C GLY A 203 -2.20 7.48 5.74
N PHE A 204 -3.42 7.44 5.24
CA PHE A 204 -4.54 8.16 5.80
C PHE A 204 -5.77 7.26 5.87
N GLU A 205 -6.58 7.46 6.91
CA GLU A 205 -7.85 6.77 7.09
C GLU A 205 -8.88 7.70 7.77
N SER A 206 -10.02 7.88 7.13
CA SER A 206 -11.22 8.55 7.63
C SER A 206 -12.11 7.55 8.37
N SER A 207 -12.88 8.04 9.34
CA SER A 207 -13.91 7.22 10.01
C SER A 207 -15.02 6.82 9.04
N THR A 208 -15.46 5.56 9.12
CA THR A 208 -16.63 5.03 8.42
C THR A 208 -17.95 5.60 8.94
N GLU A 209 -17.95 6.14 10.16
CA GLU A 209 -19.12 6.76 10.81
C GLU A 209 -19.28 8.24 10.45
N GLY A 210 -18.47 8.74 9.52
CA GLY A 210 -18.52 10.14 9.09
C GLY A 210 -19.82 10.47 8.33
N PRO A 211 -20.40 11.67 8.52
CA PRO A 211 -21.69 12.03 7.93
C PRO A 211 -21.67 12.01 6.39
N ILE A 212 -20.51 12.29 5.77
CA ILE A 212 -20.35 12.32 4.32
C ILE A 212 -20.46 10.94 3.69
N PHE A 213 -19.92 9.89 4.33
CA PHE A 213 -20.06 8.53 3.82
C PHE A 213 -21.54 8.10 3.79
N GLY A 214 -22.30 8.45 4.82
CA GLY A 214 -23.76 8.25 4.85
C GLY A 214 -24.50 9.02 3.75
N VAL A 215 -24.16 10.29 3.53
CA VAL A 215 -24.74 11.10 2.44
C VAL A 215 -24.44 10.50 1.06
N ILE A 216 -23.19 10.10 0.80
CA ILE A 216 -22.81 9.44 -0.46
C ILE A 216 -23.61 8.14 -0.65
N SER A 217 -23.75 7.35 0.42
CA SER A 217 -24.53 6.11 0.40
C SER A 217 -25.99 6.35 0.07
N GLN A 218 -26.62 7.35 0.67
CA GLN A 218 -28.01 7.71 0.39
C GLN A 218 -28.20 8.20 -1.05
N VAL A 219 -27.34 9.11 -1.53
CA VAL A 219 -27.43 9.64 -2.90
C VAL A 219 -27.28 8.53 -3.93
N ILE A 220 -26.36 7.58 -3.71
CA ILE A 220 -26.20 6.43 -4.62
C ILE A 220 -27.44 5.53 -4.58
N ALA A 221 -27.99 5.25 -3.39
CA ALA A 221 -29.20 4.45 -3.27
C ALA A 221 -30.42 5.06 -3.99
N ASP A 222 -30.54 6.40 -3.97
CA ASP A 222 -31.63 7.12 -4.66
C ASP A 222 -31.54 7.01 -6.20
N HIS A 223 -30.35 6.76 -6.76
CA HIS A 223 -30.10 6.74 -8.20
C HIS A 223 -29.83 5.34 -8.77
N ALA A 224 -29.55 4.35 -7.93
CA ALA A 224 -29.24 2.99 -8.34
C ALA A 224 -29.84 1.98 -7.37
N GLU A 225 -30.96 1.36 -7.77
CA GLU A 225 -31.65 0.36 -6.97
C GLU A 225 -30.72 -0.82 -6.64
N GLY A 226 -30.68 -1.20 -5.36
CA GLY A 226 -29.82 -2.28 -4.88
C GLY A 226 -28.33 -1.92 -4.81
N ALA A 227 -27.94 -0.67 -5.07
CA ALA A 227 -26.56 -0.24 -4.93
C ALA A 227 -26.11 -0.26 -3.47
N VAL A 228 -25.01 -0.95 -3.21
CA VAL A 228 -24.35 -0.96 -1.90
C VAL A 228 -23.06 -0.18 -2.02
N VAL A 229 -22.92 0.87 -1.21
CA VAL A 229 -21.66 1.61 -1.07
C VAL A 229 -20.83 0.96 0.02
N VAL A 230 -19.58 0.64 -0.29
CA VAL A 230 -18.62 0.10 0.67
C VAL A 230 -17.46 1.09 0.83
N PRO A 231 -16.95 1.27 2.05
CA PRO A 231 -15.74 2.05 2.24
C PRO A 231 -14.57 1.31 1.59
N TRP A 232 -13.61 2.03 1.04
CA TRP A 232 -12.56 1.43 0.22
C TRP A 232 -11.22 2.12 0.42
N GLN A 233 -10.13 1.35 0.26
CA GLN A 233 -8.78 1.86 0.31
C GLN A 233 -8.21 2.07 -1.10
N CYS A 234 -7.56 3.21 -1.31
CA CYS A 234 -6.73 3.46 -2.46
C CYS A 234 -5.33 2.85 -2.29
N ALA A 235 -4.88 2.03 -3.25
CA ALA A 235 -3.53 1.47 -3.28
C ALA A 235 -2.43 2.53 -3.54
N GLY A 236 -2.84 3.67 -4.09
CA GLY A 236 -1.98 4.80 -4.41
C GLY A 236 -1.90 5.83 -3.29
N SER A 237 -1.39 7.00 -3.63
CA SER A 237 -1.43 8.19 -2.78
C SER A 237 -1.91 9.36 -3.63
N THR A 238 -2.79 10.15 -3.05
CA THR A 238 -3.52 11.28 -3.61
C THR A 238 -3.08 12.56 -2.92
N ASP A 239 -3.80 13.67 -3.13
CA ASP A 239 -3.54 14.91 -2.39
C ASP A 239 -4.08 14.87 -0.94
N ALA A 240 -4.85 13.85 -0.55
CA ALA A 240 -5.37 13.66 0.82
C ALA A 240 -4.24 13.61 1.87
N LYS A 241 -3.06 13.05 1.55
CA LYS A 241 -1.85 13.07 2.40
C LYS A 241 -1.48 14.46 2.94
N HIS A 242 -1.86 15.52 2.26
CA HIS A 242 -1.57 16.90 2.67
C HIS A 242 -2.55 17.44 3.72
N LEU A 243 -3.76 16.86 3.79
CA LEU A 243 -4.82 17.23 4.71
C LEU A 243 -4.74 16.48 6.05
N VAL A 244 -4.05 15.33 6.08
CA VAL A 244 -3.84 14.51 7.29
C VAL A 244 -3.37 15.33 8.49
N ARG A 245 -2.40 16.24 8.27
CA ARG A 245 -1.82 17.06 9.36
C ARG A 245 -2.77 18.13 9.87
N LEU A 246 -3.79 18.48 9.09
CA LEU A 246 -4.82 19.45 9.44
C LEU A 246 -6.04 18.78 10.10
N GLY A 247 -6.06 17.44 10.17
CA GLY A 247 -7.17 16.69 10.75
C GLY A 247 -8.46 16.75 9.94
N VAL A 248 -8.39 17.18 8.68
CA VAL A 248 -9.56 17.26 7.80
C VAL A 248 -9.89 15.85 7.27
N PRO A 249 -11.09 15.31 7.54
CA PRO A 249 -11.53 14.05 6.95
C PRO A 249 -11.61 14.14 5.44
N VAL A 250 -11.21 13.08 4.73
CA VAL A 250 -11.19 13.02 3.26
C VAL A 250 -11.94 11.77 2.78
N TYR A 251 -12.79 11.94 1.76
CA TYR A 251 -13.64 10.90 1.19
C TYR A 251 -13.52 10.82 -0.34
#